data_AF-X5D9G3-F1
#
_entry.id   AF-X5D9G3-F1
#
_cell.length_a   1.000
_cell.length_b   1.000
_cell.length_c   1.000
_cell.angle_alpha   90.00
_cell.angle_beta   90.00
_cell.angle_gamma   90.00
#
_symmetry.space_group_name_H-M   'P 1'
#
loop_
_entity.id
_entity.type
_entity.pdbx_description
1 polymer ?
#
loop_
_entity_poly.entity_id
_entity_poly.type
_entity_poly.pdbx_seq_one_letter_code
_entity_poly.pdbx_strand_id
1 'polypeptide(L)'
;MNTYLWEDCQLVCLRKDKKPFFFYLRTTATHTPIVNSAQQTKSWKEIPGPSLWDLMKQALPGASGDLNLTDGLKLGQALYDHYGPIVKLDGFLGRPPIILLYDPEQCAQVLRSENWLPIRSGFQSLDYYRRNKRNKGNENQSNPDMTGLLTDHGETWKKFRSTVNPVLLQPKTIKLYTSIIDEVAQDMIVRTSNTITASLYLLANNQDKQDKLRAEILSITDENQKRSYLRACVKESMRIMPVVSGNIREATKEYVIFGYSIPPGIGISFMHQAMSMMEEHYPRPTEFLPERWLVKKGDPLYHGNAHPFVNQPFGFGVRSCIGRRIAELEIYTFLSRLIQNFRVEWFGPPMQTKVASINYITGPHNFIFKDA
;
A
#
# COMPACT_ATOMS: atom_id res chain seq x y z
N MET A 1 18.34 4.43 43.15
CA MET A 1 18.88 5.77 43.48
C MET A 1 20.03 6.02 42.53
N ASN A 2 20.08 7.20 41.90
CA ASN A 2 21.07 7.66 40.91
C ASN A 2 22.52 7.53 41.47
N THR A 3 23.64 7.56 40.71
CA THR A 3 24.09 8.57 39.72
C THR A 3 25.43 8.12 39.09
N TYR A 4 25.80 8.75 37.97
CA TYR A 4 26.97 8.54 37.08
C TYR A 4 28.35 9.00 37.61
N LEU A 5 29.47 8.50 37.07
CA LEU A 5 30.47 9.20 36.21
C LEU A 5 31.79 8.39 35.99
N TRP A 6 32.58 8.86 35.02
CA TRP A 6 33.64 8.24 34.21
C TRP A 6 35.03 8.13 34.88
N GLU A 7 35.93 7.27 34.35
CA GLU A 7 37.32 7.62 33.94
C GLU A 7 38.13 6.44 33.32
N ASP A 8 38.66 6.70 32.12
CA ASP A 8 39.97 6.32 31.52
C ASP A 8 40.64 4.94 31.72
N CYS A 9 40.84 4.24 30.60
CA CYS A 9 42.12 3.58 30.30
C CYS A 9 42.38 3.53 28.79
N GLN A 10 43.39 4.28 28.35
CA GLN A 10 44.02 4.20 27.04
C GLN A 10 44.89 2.94 26.92
N LEU A 11 44.99 2.36 25.73
CA LEU A 11 46.21 1.67 25.30
C LEU A 11 46.54 2.00 23.85
N VAL A 12 47.81 2.35 23.69
CA VAL A 12 48.41 3.16 22.64
C VAL A 12 48.79 2.33 21.40
N CYS A 13 48.69 3.01 20.26
CA CYS A 13 49.09 2.66 18.90
C CYS A 13 50.51 2.10 18.75
N LEU A 14 50.82 1.43 17.63
CA LEU A 14 51.98 1.73 16.78
C LEU A 14 52.01 0.83 15.54
N ARG A 15 51.66 1.37 14.36
CA ARG A 15 52.40 1.07 13.12
C ARG A 15 52.41 2.28 12.19
N LYS A 16 53.64 2.62 11.80
CA LYS A 16 54.06 3.77 11.01
C LYS A 16 53.71 3.59 9.53
N ASP A 17 53.68 4.74 8.85
CA ASP A 17 53.80 4.91 7.40
C ASP A 17 52.52 4.81 6.57
N LYS A 18 51.71 5.89 6.61
CA LYS A 18 51.25 6.64 5.42
C LYS A 18 50.63 7.97 5.88
N LYS A 19 50.92 9.03 5.12
CA LYS A 19 50.53 10.44 5.35
C LYS A 19 49.06 10.57 5.81
N PRO A 20 48.71 11.44 6.76
CA PRO A 20 47.32 11.67 7.14
C PRO A 20 46.59 12.30 5.95
N PHE A 21 45.72 11.52 5.32
CA PHE A 21 44.68 12.04 4.45
C PHE A 21 43.63 12.64 5.39
N PHE A 22 43.67 13.95 5.57
CA PHE A 22 42.63 14.68 6.29
C PHE A 22 41.32 14.53 5.50
N PHE A 23 40.47 13.57 5.89
CA PHE A 23 39.05 13.69 5.62
C PHE A 23 38.57 14.87 6.45
N TYR A 24 38.53 16.05 5.85
CA TYR A 24 37.56 17.05 6.24
C TYR A 24 36.19 16.36 6.12
N LEU A 25 35.64 15.92 7.25
CA LEU A 25 34.21 15.78 7.39
C LEU A 25 33.64 17.18 7.15
N ARG A 26 33.35 17.50 5.88
CA ARG A 26 32.29 18.44 5.58
C ARG A 26 31.04 17.81 6.16
N THR A 27 30.73 18.14 7.40
CA THR A 27 29.35 18.34 7.81
C THR A 27 28.79 19.36 6.84
N THR A 28 28.29 18.90 5.69
CA THR A 28 27.22 19.62 5.02
C THR A 28 26.04 19.47 5.96
N ALA A 29 26.00 20.34 6.98
CA ALA A 29 24.74 20.86 7.41
C ALA A 29 24.10 21.37 6.12
N THR A 30 23.13 20.63 5.60
CA THR A 30 22.16 21.21 4.69
C THR A 30 21.43 22.23 5.53
N HIS A 31 22.04 23.40 5.70
CA HIS A 31 21.29 24.64 5.74
C HIS A 31 20.48 24.58 4.46
N THR A 32 19.24 24.12 4.57
CA THR A 32 18.22 24.46 3.61
C THR A 32 18.34 25.97 3.48
N PRO A 33 18.77 26.52 2.34
CA PRO A 33 18.59 27.93 2.16
C PRO A 33 17.09 28.13 2.35
N ILE A 34 16.70 29.05 3.23
CA ILE A 34 15.39 29.65 3.14
C ILE A 34 15.42 30.26 1.74
N VAL A 35 14.89 29.52 0.77
CA VAL A 35 14.71 30.00 -0.59
C VAL A 35 13.62 31.04 -0.48
N ASN A 36 14.02 32.27 -0.15
CA ASN A 36 13.31 33.46 -0.56
C ASN A 36 13.49 33.58 -2.07
N SER A 37 12.79 32.72 -2.80
CA SER A 37 12.26 33.09 -4.10
C SER A 37 10.76 32.88 -3.97
N ALA A 38 9.99 33.92 -4.21
CA ALA A 38 8.62 33.75 -4.69
C ALA A 38 8.72 33.00 -6.01
N GLN A 39 8.93 31.69 -5.94
CA GLN A 39 8.92 30.81 -7.09
C GLN A 39 7.46 30.76 -7.46
N GLN A 40 7.12 31.50 -8.52
CA GLN A 40 5.76 31.60 -9.02
C GLN A 40 5.27 30.18 -9.26
N THR A 41 4.36 29.72 -8.42
CA THR A 41 3.83 28.37 -8.51
C THR A 41 3.02 28.26 -9.79
N LYS A 42 3.24 27.18 -10.55
CA LYS A 42 2.48 26.93 -11.76
C LYS A 42 1.06 26.54 -11.40
N SER A 43 0.10 26.83 -12.27
CA SER A 43 -1.27 26.38 -12.05
C SER A 43 -1.34 24.86 -12.16
N TRP A 44 -2.08 24.18 -11.29
CA TRP A 44 -2.34 22.73 -11.44
C TRP A 44 -2.94 22.36 -12.82
N LYS A 45 -3.56 23.31 -13.52
CA LYS A 45 -4.07 23.10 -14.88
C LYS A 45 -2.98 22.78 -15.90
N GLU A 46 -1.75 23.23 -15.63
CA GLU A 46 -0.56 23.01 -16.46
C GLU A 46 0.13 21.66 -16.17
N ILE A 47 -0.38 20.86 -15.23
CA ILE A 47 0.13 19.51 -14.99
C ILE A 47 -0.09 18.68 -16.26
N PRO A 48 0.96 17.99 -16.76
CA PRO A 48 0.87 17.20 -17.98
C PRO A 48 -0.10 16.02 -17.80
N GLY A 49 -0.74 15.61 -18.88
CA GLY A 49 -1.63 14.45 -18.88
C GLY A 49 -2.37 14.27 -20.19
N PRO A 50 -2.99 13.10 -20.40
CA PRO A 50 -3.69 12.80 -21.63
C PRO A 50 -4.89 13.71 -21.80
N SER A 51 -5.11 14.17 -23.02
CA SER A 51 -6.34 14.89 -23.34
C SER A 51 -7.54 13.94 -23.27
N LEU A 52 -8.72 14.49 -22.99
CA LEU A 52 -9.96 13.72 -22.98
C LEU A 52 -10.18 12.98 -24.31
N TRP A 53 -9.75 13.58 -25.43
CA TRP A 53 -9.86 13.00 -26.76
C TRP A 53 -8.95 11.79 -26.94
N ASP A 54 -7.73 11.83 -26.38
CA ASP A 54 -6.80 10.70 -26.42
C ASP A 54 -7.34 9.53 -25.61
N LEU A 55 -7.92 9.80 -24.44
CA LEU A 55 -8.59 8.78 -23.62
C LEU A 55 -9.80 8.18 -24.34
N MET A 56 -10.64 9.00 -24.99
CA MET A 56 -11.82 8.50 -25.71
C MET A 56 -11.45 7.66 -26.94
N LYS A 57 -10.42 8.06 -27.70
CA LYS A 57 -9.92 7.27 -28.84
C LYS A 57 -9.46 5.88 -28.42
N GLN A 58 -8.86 5.76 -27.24
CA GLN A 58 -8.36 4.49 -26.72
C GLN A 58 -9.46 3.59 -26.14
N ALA A 59 -10.59 4.18 -25.72
CA ALA A 59 -11.75 3.43 -25.24
C ALA A 59 -12.59 2.78 -26.38
N LEU A 60 -12.28 3.07 -27.65
CA LEU A 60 -12.96 2.48 -28.80
C LEU A 60 -12.50 1.02 -29.04
N PRO A 61 -13.43 0.07 -29.29
CA PRO A 61 -13.06 -1.32 -29.56
C PRO A 61 -12.23 -1.42 -30.84
N GLY A 62 -11.01 -1.97 -30.73
CA GLY A 62 -10.07 -2.13 -31.83
C GLY A 62 -8.95 -1.07 -31.91
N ALA A 63 -8.91 -0.11 -30.99
CA ALA A 63 -7.81 0.85 -30.92
C ALA A 63 -6.49 0.18 -30.51
N SER A 64 -5.51 0.18 -31.41
CA SER A 64 -4.13 -0.25 -31.20
C SER A 64 -3.32 0.84 -30.47
N GLY A 65 -3.73 1.19 -29.26
CA GLY A 65 -3.01 2.14 -28.41
C GLY A 65 -2.12 1.40 -27.40
N ASP A 66 -0.89 1.89 -27.19
CA ASP A 66 0.08 1.38 -26.21
C ASP A 66 -0.45 1.37 -24.75
N LEU A 67 -1.53 2.11 -24.49
CA LEU A 67 -2.25 2.18 -23.23
C LEU A 67 -3.32 1.06 -23.22
N ASN A 68 -2.89 -0.17 -23.00
CA ASN A 68 -3.78 -1.32 -22.88
C ASN A 68 -4.65 -1.20 -21.60
N LEU A 69 -5.81 -0.54 -21.72
CA LEU A 69 -6.74 -0.16 -20.63
C LEU A 69 -7.24 -1.33 -19.77
N THR A 70 -6.97 -2.58 -20.16
CA THR A 70 -7.35 -3.79 -19.43
C THR A 70 -6.38 -4.12 -18.28
N ASP A 71 -5.14 -3.62 -18.35
CA ASP A 71 -4.09 -3.83 -17.35
C ASP A 71 -3.75 -2.49 -16.70
N GLY A 72 -4.40 -2.20 -15.56
CA GLY A 72 -4.23 -0.94 -14.84
C GLY A 72 -2.81 -0.68 -14.35
N LEU A 73 -1.98 -1.72 -14.18
CA LEU A 73 -0.55 -1.54 -13.87
C LEU A 73 0.20 -1.00 -15.10
N LYS A 74 -0.02 -1.61 -16.27
CA LYS A 74 0.58 -1.12 -17.53
C LYS A 74 0.11 0.28 -17.87
N LEU A 75 -1.17 0.59 -17.64
CA LEU A 75 -1.69 1.94 -17.80
C LEU A 75 -0.98 2.93 -16.87
N GLY A 76 -0.84 2.57 -15.59
CA GLY A 76 -0.14 3.38 -14.60
C GLY A 76 1.30 3.66 -14.99
N GLN A 77 2.03 2.64 -15.44
CA GLN A 77 3.42 2.77 -15.88
C GLN A 77 3.54 3.60 -17.17
N ALA A 78 2.71 3.34 -18.18
CA ALA A 78 2.75 4.08 -19.44
C ALA A 78 2.43 5.58 -19.26
N LEU A 79 1.54 5.94 -18.33
CA LEU A 79 1.31 7.34 -17.98
C LEU A 79 2.53 7.99 -17.33
N TYR A 80 3.24 7.27 -16.46
CA TYR A 80 4.50 7.74 -15.87
C TYR A 80 5.59 7.92 -16.92
N ASP A 81 5.79 6.91 -17.78
CA ASP A 81 6.84 6.94 -18.81
C ASP A 81 6.63 8.10 -19.80
N HIS A 82 5.38 8.46 -20.09
CA HIS A 82 5.04 9.50 -21.05
C HIS A 82 4.97 10.92 -20.44
N TYR A 83 4.38 11.07 -19.25
CA TYR A 83 4.10 12.38 -18.65
C TYR A 83 4.96 12.70 -17.42
N GLY A 84 5.65 11.71 -16.86
CA GLY A 84 6.54 11.86 -15.71
C GLY A 84 5.86 11.65 -14.34
N PRO A 85 6.46 12.19 -13.25
CA PRO A 85 6.12 11.83 -11.88
C PRO A 85 4.79 12.39 -11.35
N ILE A 86 4.16 13.29 -12.12
CA ILE A 86 2.86 13.87 -11.80
C ILE A 86 2.03 13.96 -13.08
N VAL A 87 0.83 13.36 -13.05
CA VAL A 87 -0.05 13.28 -14.22
C VAL A 87 -1.44 13.75 -13.85
N LYS A 88 -2.04 14.64 -14.64
CA LYS A 88 -3.42 15.10 -14.45
C LYS A 88 -4.34 14.36 -15.40
N LEU A 89 -5.40 13.77 -14.85
CA LEU A 89 -6.53 13.27 -15.61
C LEU A 89 -7.69 14.24 -15.43
N ASP A 90 -8.11 14.87 -16.52
CA ASP A 90 -9.24 15.80 -16.49
C ASP A 90 -10.55 15.05 -16.19
N GLY A 91 -11.44 15.73 -15.47
CA GLY A 91 -12.74 15.18 -15.10
C GLY A 91 -13.63 14.95 -16.32
N PHE A 92 -14.40 13.85 -16.31
CA PHE A 92 -15.33 13.50 -17.39
C PHE A 92 -16.67 13.02 -16.83
N LEU A 93 -17.79 13.43 -17.45
CA LEU A 93 -19.17 13.05 -17.06
C LEU A 93 -19.47 13.25 -15.56
N GLY A 94 -19.16 14.44 -15.03
CA GLY A 94 -19.40 14.77 -13.63
C GLY A 94 -18.43 14.12 -12.63
N ARG A 95 -17.41 13.39 -13.10
CA ARG A 95 -16.30 12.95 -12.25
C ARG A 95 -15.31 14.11 -12.05
N PRO A 96 -14.86 14.37 -10.81
CA PRO A 96 -13.84 15.39 -10.57
C PRO A 96 -12.50 15.01 -11.21
N PRO A 97 -11.65 15.99 -11.55
CA PRO A 97 -10.29 15.73 -12.00
C PRO A 97 -9.48 15.02 -10.92
N ILE A 98 -8.51 14.21 -11.36
CA ILE A 98 -7.62 13.46 -10.47
C ILE A 98 -6.16 13.65 -10.90
N ILE A 99 -5.28 13.85 -9.92
CA ILE A 99 -3.84 13.91 -10.09
C ILE A 99 -3.25 12.58 -9.65
N LEU A 100 -2.51 11.93 -10.53
CA LEU A 100 -1.75 10.73 -10.24
C LEU A 100 -0.33 11.13 -9.83
N LEU A 101 0.13 10.62 -8.68
CA LEU A 101 1.42 10.96 -8.10
C LEU A 101 2.28 9.69 -8.01
N TYR A 102 3.46 9.76 -8.64
CA TYR A 102 4.43 8.65 -8.76
C TYR A 102 5.75 8.96 -8.03
N ASP A 103 5.76 9.97 -7.17
CA ASP A 103 6.94 10.31 -6.38
C ASP A 103 6.68 10.04 -4.89
N PRO A 104 7.52 9.23 -4.24
CA PRO A 104 7.26 8.79 -2.88
C PRO A 104 7.50 9.89 -1.84
N GLU A 105 8.32 10.91 -2.12
CA GLU A 105 8.55 12.04 -1.21
C GLU A 105 7.37 13.01 -1.24
N GLN A 106 6.87 13.34 -2.44
CA GLN A 106 5.65 14.13 -2.62
C GLN A 106 4.43 13.40 -2.03
N CYS A 107 4.33 12.07 -2.20
CA CYS A 107 3.31 11.27 -1.52
C CYS A 107 3.38 11.45 0.00
N ALA A 108 4.59 11.39 0.57
CA ALA A 108 4.81 11.57 1.99
C ALA A 108 4.44 12.98 2.46
N GLN A 109 4.78 14.01 1.69
CA GLN A 109 4.42 15.40 1.97
C GLN A 109 2.90 15.56 2.09
N VAL A 110 2.14 15.06 1.11
CA VAL A 110 0.66 15.15 1.14
C VAL A 110 0.11 14.35 2.32
N LEU A 111 0.49 13.08 2.46
CA LEU A 111 -0.07 12.17 3.47
C LEU A 111 0.32 12.51 4.91
N ARG A 112 1.49 13.13 5.14
CA ARG A 112 1.92 13.58 6.48
C ARG A 112 1.33 14.95 6.86
N SER A 113 1.06 15.81 5.87
CA SER A 113 0.47 17.13 6.10
C SER A 113 -1.06 17.15 6.08
N GLU A 114 -1.65 15.96 5.84
CA GLU A 114 -3.07 15.67 5.98
C GLU A 114 -3.56 15.98 7.41
N ASN A 115 -4.74 16.60 7.52
CA ASN A 115 -5.35 16.92 8.81
C ASN A 115 -6.06 15.69 9.42
N TRP A 116 -6.66 15.87 10.59
CA TRP A 116 -7.38 14.80 11.29
C TRP A 116 -8.71 14.39 10.64
N LEU A 117 -9.19 15.14 9.64
CA LEU A 117 -10.48 14.96 8.98
C LEU A 117 -10.32 14.81 7.45
N PRO A 118 -9.55 13.83 6.98
CA PRO A 118 -9.30 13.70 5.56
C PRO A 118 -10.54 13.23 4.80
N ILE A 119 -10.68 13.74 3.58
CA ILE A 119 -11.74 13.38 2.66
C ILE A 119 -11.20 12.34 1.67
N ARG A 120 -12.00 11.30 1.44
CA ARG A 120 -11.70 10.22 0.51
C ARG A 120 -12.86 10.13 -0.50
N SER A 121 -12.71 10.80 -1.63
CA SER A 121 -13.65 10.68 -2.74
C SER A 121 -13.62 9.27 -3.37
N GLY A 122 -14.68 8.90 -4.09
CA GLY A 122 -14.75 7.65 -4.89
C GLY A 122 -15.84 6.65 -4.49
N PHE A 123 -16.60 6.89 -3.42
CA PHE A 123 -17.69 6.01 -2.96
C PHE A 123 -19.06 6.69 -2.95
N GLN A 124 -19.27 7.70 -3.79
CA GLN A 124 -20.49 8.51 -3.81
C GLN A 124 -21.76 7.68 -4.07
N SER A 125 -21.67 6.64 -4.92
CA SER A 125 -22.80 5.74 -5.19
C SER A 125 -23.17 4.90 -3.97
N LEU A 126 -22.18 4.38 -3.24
CA LEU A 126 -22.39 3.59 -2.03
C LEU A 126 -22.91 4.48 -0.89
N ASP A 127 -22.37 5.68 -0.76
CA ASP A 127 -22.84 6.71 0.16
C ASP A 127 -24.32 7.04 -0.10
N TYR A 128 -24.67 7.36 -1.36
CA TYR A 128 -26.04 7.61 -1.78
C TYR A 128 -26.97 6.43 -1.46
N TYR A 129 -26.57 5.21 -1.81
CA TYR A 129 -27.36 4.00 -1.51
C TYR A 129 -27.59 3.83 -0.01
N ARG A 130 -26.55 4.01 0.81
CA ARG A 130 -26.67 3.86 2.27
C ARG A 130 -27.58 4.91 2.86
N ARG A 131 -27.42 6.19 2.48
CA ARG A 131 -28.28 7.29 2.94
C ARG A 131 -29.74 7.14 2.50
N ASN A 132 -29.97 6.83 1.22
CA ASN A 132 -31.29 6.99 0.61
C ASN A 132 -32.10 5.68 0.49
N LYS A 133 -31.42 4.52 0.53
CA LYS A 133 -32.07 3.21 0.31
C LYS A 133 -31.91 2.26 1.50
N ARG A 134 -30.70 2.10 2.04
CA ARG A 134 -30.45 1.13 3.12
C ARG A 134 -30.86 1.64 4.50
N ASN A 135 -30.51 2.88 4.84
CA ASN A 135 -30.76 3.45 6.17
C ASN A 135 -32.14 4.11 6.29
N LYS A 136 -32.85 4.28 5.16
CA LYS A 136 -34.17 4.92 5.15
C LYS A 136 -35.21 3.97 5.77
N GLY A 137 -35.67 4.28 6.98
CA GLY A 137 -36.72 3.52 7.69
C GLY A 137 -36.22 2.52 8.74
N ASN A 138 -34.93 2.53 9.10
CA ASN A 138 -34.39 1.62 10.10
C ASN A 138 -34.44 2.25 11.51
N GLU A 139 -35.52 2.02 12.25
CA GLU A 139 -35.78 2.62 13.58
C GLU A 139 -34.72 2.24 14.63
N ASN A 140 -33.98 1.16 14.42
CA ASN A 140 -32.95 0.65 15.33
C ASN A 140 -31.55 1.28 15.13
N GLN A 141 -31.40 2.28 14.26
CA GLN A 141 -30.10 2.88 13.96
C GLN A 141 -29.84 4.13 14.82
N SER A 142 -28.79 4.08 15.65
CA SER A 142 -28.44 5.15 16.60
C SER A 142 -27.99 6.47 15.97
N ASN A 143 -27.76 6.51 14.65
CA ASN A 143 -27.49 7.73 13.89
C ASN A 143 -27.88 7.57 12.41
N PRO A 144 -28.95 8.23 11.91
CA PRO A 144 -29.44 8.09 10.54
C PRO A 144 -28.46 8.65 9.49
N ASP A 145 -27.56 9.57 9.87
CA ASP A 145 -26.60 10.21 8.97
C ASP A 145 -25.32 9.39 8.74
N MET A 146 -25.14 8.30 9.50
CA MET A 146 -23.90 7.52 9.49
C MET A 146 -23.93 6.45 8.40
N THR A 147 -23.02 6.55 7.43
CA THR A 147 -22.94 5.62 6.29
C THR A 147 -21.82 4.59 6.44
N GLY A 148 -20.88 4.78 7.36
CA GLY A 148 -19.80 3.85 7.71
C GLY A 148 -18.39 4.33 7.37
N LEU A 149 -17.38 3.60 7.86
CA LEU A 149 -15.96 3.98 7.80
C LEU A 149 -15.39 4.29 6.41
N LEU A 150 -15.98 3.72 5.35
CA LEU A 150 -15.51 3.88 3.98
C LEU A 150 -16.06 5.16 3.32
N THR A 151 -17.31 5.50 3.61
CA THR A 151 -18.09 6.54 2.94
C THR A 151 -18.23 7.81 3.77
N ASP A 152 -18.17 7.72 5.11
CA ASP A 152 -18.22 8.90 5.96
C ASP A 152 -16.92 9.71 5.91
N HIS A 153 -17.09 11.03 6.08
CA HIS A 153 -16.02 12.02 6.24
C HIS A 153 -16.25 12.91 7.46
N GLY A 154 -15.28 13.78 7.76
CA GLY A 154 -15.39 14.77 8.84
C GLY A 154 -15.65 14.15 10.22
N GLU A 155 -16.41 14.87 11.03
CA GLU A 155 -16.70 14.49 12.42
C GLU A 155 -17.51 13.19 12.52
N THR A 156 -18.42 12.91 11.58
CA THR A 156 -19.18 11.65 11.53
C THR A 156 -18.23 10.46 11.41
N TRP A 157 -17.28 10.54 10.48
CA TRP A 157 -16.26 9.50 10.34
C TRP A 157 -15.37 9.39 11.58
N LYS A 158 -14.92 10.51 12.13
CA LYS A 158 -14.05 10.52 13.32
C LYS A 158 -14.74 9.89 14.52
N LYS A 159 -16.03 10.20 14.74
CA LYS A 159 -16.86 9.58 15.78
C LYS A 159 -16.94 8.08 15.56
N PHE A 160 -17.33 7.62 14.37
CA PHE A 160 -17.37 6.19 14.05
C PHE A 160 -16.02 5.52 14.32
N ARG A 161 -14.95 6.05 13.71
CA ARG A 161 -13.60 5.51 13.80
C ARG A 161 -13.14 5.39 15.23
N SER A 162 -13.32 6.42 16.04
CA SER A 162 -12.87 6.43 17.44
C SER A 162 -13.64 5.43 18.30
N THR A 163 -14.93 5.20 18.02
CA THR A 163 -15.73 4.18 18.72
C THR A 163 -15.27 2.76 18.40
N VAL A 164 -14.92 2.48 17.14
CA VAL A 164 -14.60 1.11 16.69
C VAL A 164 -13.13 0.74 16.88
N ASN A 165 -12.23 1.72 16.87
CA ASN A 165 -10.78 1.49 16.97
C ASN A 165 -10.36 0.71 18.24
N PRO A 166 -10.87 0.99 19.45
CA PRO A 166 -10.49 0.24 20.66
C PRO A 166 -10.84 -1.26 20.58
N VAL A 167 -11.96 -1.60 19.95
CA VAL A 167 -12.47 -2.99 19.88
C VAL A 167 -11.71 -3.79 18.83
N LEU A 168 -11.50 -3.22 17.64
CA LEU A 168 -10.80 -3.91 16.55
C LEU A 168 -9.29 -4.01 16.72
N LEU A 169 -8.69 -3.23 17.63
CA LEU A 169 -7.23 -3.21 17.83
C LEU A 169 -6.71 -4.18 18.89
N GLN A 170 -7.58 -4.77 19.73
CA GLN A 170 -7.17 -5.61 20.85
C GLN A 170 -7.36 -7.11 20.52
N PRO A 171 -6.28 -7.89 20.33
CA PRO A 171 -6.36 -9.33 20.07
C PRO A 171 -7.15 -10.11 21.14
N LYS A 172 -7.07 -9.67 22.40
CA LYS A 172 -7.80 -10.29 23.52
C LYS A 172 -9.31 -10.13 23.41
N THR A 173 -9.77 -8.97 22.93
CA THR A 173 -11.18 -8.65 22.75
C THR A 173 -11.79 -9.42 21.58
N ILE A 174 -11.01 -9.63 20.52
CA ILE A 174 -11.43 -10.42 19.35
C ILE A 174 -11.83 -11.85 19.74
N LYS A 175 -11.06 -12.49 20.64
CA LYS A 175 -11.34 -13.86 21.10
C LYS A 175 -12.70 -14.00 21.81
N LEU A 176 -13.18 -12.94 22.45
CA LEU A 176 -14.46 -12.94 23.17
C LEU A 176 -15.69 -12.88 22.25
N TYR A 177 -15.51 -12.38 21.02
CA TYR A 177 -16.61 -12.26 20.05
C TYR A 177 -16.55 -13.33 18.96
N THR A 178 -15.71 -14.37 19.10
CA THR A 178 -15.44 -15.37 18.05
C THR A 178 -16.70 -15.95 17.39
N SER A 179 -17.77 -16.21 18.15
CA SER A 179 -19.04 -16.76 17.60
C SER A 179 -19.89 -15.74 16.84
N ILE A 180 -19.84 -14.45 17.18
CA ILE A 180 -20.51 -13.35 16.43
C ILE A 180 -19.61 -12.87 15.28
N ILE A 181 -18.30 -12.98 15.47
CA ILE A 181 -17.28 -12.69 14.47
C ILE A 181 -17.27 -13.78 13.40
N ASP A 182 -17.86 -14.96 13.58
CA ASP A 182 -17.81 -16.00 12.53
C ASP A 182 -18.40 -15.51 11.20
N GLU A 183 -19.57 -14.85 11.22
CA GLU A 183 -20.13 -14.23 10.01
C GLU A 183 -19.20 -13.13 9.45
N VAL A 184 -18.64 -12.30 10.33
CA VAL A 184 -17.67 -11.25 9.95
C VAL A 184 -16.37 -11.84 9.42
N ALA A 185 -15.93 -12.98 9.94
CA ALA A 185 -14.71 -13.70 9.59
C ALA A 185 -14.91 -14.44 8.28
N GLN A 186 -16.09 -15.00 8.00
CA GLN A 186 -16.43 -15.49 6.67
C GLN A 186 -16.42 -14.36 5.64
N ASP A 187 -17.03 -13.22 5.99
CA ASP A 187 -17.01 -12.02 5.14
C ASP A 187 -15.58 -11.49 4.95
N MET A 188 -14.73 -11.67 5.96
CA MET A 188 -13.33 -11.26 5.94
C MET A 188 -12.42 -12.25 5.19
N ILE A 189 -12.71 -13.55 5.23
CA ILE A 189 -12.11 -14.58 4.37
C ILE A 189 -12.39 -14.23 2.91
N VAL A 190 -13.61 -13.82 2.56
CA VAL A 190 -13.92 -13.34 1.20
C VAL A 190 -13.11 -12.08 0.87
N ARG A 191 -12.91 -11.17 1.81
CA ARG A 191 -12.15 -9.92 1.58
C ARG A 191 -10.63 -10.12 1.55
N THR A 192 -10.10 -11.11 2.26
CA THR A 192 -8.68 -11.49 2.24
C THR A 192 -8.36 -12.54 1.18
N SER A 193 -9.39 -13.15 0.58
CA SER A 193 -9.26 -14.18 -0.46
C SER A 193 -8.35 -13.74 -1.60
N ASN A 194 -8.49 -12.51 -2.11
CA ASN A 194 -7.62 -12.02 -3.17
C ASN A 194 -6.14 -12.02 -2.74
N THR A 195 -5.83 -11.57 -1.52
CA THR A 195 -4.44 -11.58 -1.02
C THR A 195 -3.94 -13.00 -0.77
N ILE A 196 -4.79 -13.89 -0.25
CA ILE A 196 -4.47 -15.30 -0.03
C ILE A 196 -4.19 -15.98 -1.37
N THR A 197 -5.10 -15.85 -2.33
CA THR A 197 -4.99 -16.42 -3.68
C THR A 197 -3.75 -15.88 -4.41
N ALA A 198 -3.47 -14.59 -4.34
CA ALA A 198 -2.23 -14.01 -4.88
C ALA A 198 -0.98 -14.63 -4.22
N SER A 199 -0.97 -14.74 -2.89
CA SER A 199 0.15 -15.32 -2.15
C SER A 199 0.37 -16.79 -2.50
N LEU A 200 -0.72 -17.57 -2.60
CA LEU A 200 -0.69 -18.96 -3.01
C LEU A 200 -0.19 -19.10 -4.45
N TYR A 201 -0.66 -18.26 -5.36
CA TYR A 201 -0.22 -18.27 -6.76
C TYR A 201 1.29 -18.02 -6.87
N LEU A 202 1.80 -17.02 -6.15
CA LEU A 202 3.23 -16.71 -6.15
C LEU A 202 4.05 -17.84 -5.51
N LEU A 203 3.58 -18.43 -4.40
CA LEU A 203 4.23 -19.59 -3.78
C LEU A 203 4.15 -20.85 -4.66
N ALA A 204 3.06 -21.07 -5.38
CA ALA A 204 2.87 -22.22 -6.27
C ALA A 204 3.81 -22.17 -7.47
N ASN A 205 4.10 -20.96 -7.98
CA ASN A 205 5.08 -20.76 -9.06
C ASN A 205 6.53 -20.64 -8.57
N ASN A 206 6.78 -20.62 -7.26
CA ASN A 206 8.12 -20.50 -6.65
C ASN A 206 8.31 -21.56 -5.57
N GLN A 207 8.52 -22.82 -5.99
CA GLN A 207 8.57 -23.98 -5.12
C GLN A 207 9.70 -23.90 -4.08
N ASP A 208 10.86 -23.33 -4.44
CA ASP A 208 11.96 -23.10 -3.50
C ASP A 208 11.55 -22.19 -2.33
N LYS A 209 10.73 -21.16 -2.61
CA LYS A 209 10.20 -20.26 -1.58
C LYS A 209 9.12 -20.94 -0.76
N GLN A 210 8.31 -21.80 -1.38
CA GLN A 210 7.31 -22.60 -0.67
C GLN A 210 7.97 -23.58 0.30
N ASP A 211 9.05 -24.25 -0.11
CA ASP A 211 9.80 -25.19 0.73
C ASP A 211 10.49 -24.49 1.90
N LYS A 212 11.10 -23.32 1.67
CA LYS A 212 11.63 -22.46 2.76
C LYS A 212 10.54 -22.06 3.75
N LEU A 213 9.36 -21.69 3.26
CA LEU A 213 8.22 -21.33 4.11
C LEU A 213 7.73 -22.54 4.92
N ARG A 214 7.59 -23.70 4.29
CA ARG A 214 7.23 -24.95 4.97
C ARG A 214 8.24 -25.30 6.06
N ALA A 215 9.53 -25.21 5.76
CA ALA A 215 10.59 -25.45 6.74
C ALA A 215 10.48 -24.50 7.94
N GLU A 216 10.23 -23.19 7.71
CA GLU A 216 9.94 -22.25 8.80
C GLU A 216 8.75 -22.74 9.63
N ILE A 217 7.61 -23.05 8.99
CA ILE A 217 6.37 -23.44 9.66
C ILE A 217 6.54 -24.71 10.51
N LEU A 218 7.21 -25.74 9.96
CA LEU A 218 7.42 -27.02 10.65
C LEU A 218 8.45 -26.92 11.79
N SER A 219 9.36 -25.95 11.72
CA SER A 219 10.36 -25.70 12.78
C SER A 219 9.78 -24.99 14.01
N ILE A 220 8.56 -24.46 13.94
CA ILE A 220 7.96 -23.70 15.04
C ILE A 220 7.47 -24.65 16.13
N THR A 221 8.14 -24.61 17.28
CA THR A 221 7.77 -25.36 18.48
C THR A 221 7.11 -24.49 19.55
N ASP A 222 7.27 -23.17 19.47
CA ASP A 222 6.67 -22.17 20.38
C ASP A 222 5.76 -21.23 19.58
N GLU A 223 4.51 -21.06 20.02
CA GLU A 223 3.56 -20.13 19.40
C GLU A 223 4.05 -18.68 19.37
N ASN A 224 4.98 -18.30 20.26
CA ASN A 224 5.58 -16.96 20.28
C ASN A 224 6.69 -16.76 19.24
N GLN A 225 7.14 -17.82 18.57
CA GLN A 225 8.20 -17.73 17.57
C GLN A 225 7.74 -16.90 16.37
N LYS A 226 8.58 -15.93 15.97
CA LYS A 226 8.26 -15.03 14.87
C LYS A 226 8.29 -15.77 13.53
N ARG A 227 7.14 -15.77 12.84
CA ARG A 227 6.98 -16.28 11.46
C ARG A 227 7.51 -15.27 10.44
N SER A 228 8.80 -15.00 10.48
CA SER A 228 9.43 -13.90 9.74
C SER A 228 9.31 -14.08 8.23
N TYR A 229 9.53 -15.29 7.74
CA TYR A 229 9.46 -15.65 6.33
C TYR A 229 8.03 -15.66 5.81
N LEU A 230 7.07 -16.20 6.56
CA LEU A 230 5.64 -16.08 6.24
C LEU A 230 5.21 -14.62 6.05
N ARG A 231 5.61 -13.74 6.99
CA ARG A 231 5.31 -12.30 6.90
C ARG A 231 5.98 -11.67 5.69
N ALA A 232 7.19 -12.10 5.35
CA ALA A 232 7.91 -11.65 4.17
C ALA A 232 7.20 -12.07 2.87
N CYS A 233 6.76 -13.33 2.76
CA CYS A 233 5.99 -13.82 1.62
C CYS A 233 4.72 -13.01 1.38
N VAL A 234 3.97 -12.74 2.45
CA VAL A 234 2.71 -11.99 2.38
C VAL A 234 2.94 -10.51 2.02
N LYS A 235 3.98 -9.88 2.58
CA LYS A 235 4.37 -8.51 2.19
C LYS A 235 4.77 -8.42 0.72
N GLU A 236 5.55 -9.38 0.24
CA GLU A 236 5.97 -9.42 -1.15
C GLU A 236 4.80 -9.70 -2.09
N SER A 237 3.88 -10.57 -1.68
CA SER A 237 2.66 -10.86 -2.44
C SER A 237 1.78 -9.62 -2.59
N MET A 238 1.59 -8.85 -1.51
CA MET A 238 0.87 -7.58 -1.57
C MET A 238 1.59 -6.50 -2.38
N ARG A 239 2.93 -6.56 -2.53
CA ARG A 239 3.68 -5.63 -3.39
C ARG A 239 3.43 -5.94 -4.88
N ILE A 240 3.54 -7.21 -5.27
CA ILE A 240 3.44 -7.64 -6.67
C ILE A 240 1.99 -7.68 -7.14
N MET A 241 1.08 -8.22 -6.32
CA MET A 241 -0.33 -8.40 -6.65
C MET A 241 -1.23 -7.76 -5.57
N PRO A 242 -1.23 -6.42 -5.44
CA PRO A 242 -2.03 -5.74 -4.43
C PRO A 242 -3.52 -5.81 -4.74
N VAL A 243 -4.33 -5.96 -3.69
CA VAL A 243 -5.79 -5.75 -3.75
C VAL A 243 -6.13 -4.28 -4.02
N VAL A 244 -5.31 -3.35 -3.56
CA VAL A 244 -5.53 -1.91 -3.73
C VAL A 244 -4.28 -1.31 -4.38
N SER A 245 -4.39 -0.91 -5.65
CA SER A 245 -3.27 -0.37 -6.43
C SER A 245 -2.72 0.96 -5.91
N GLY A 246 -3.56 1.74 -5.25
CA GLY A 246 -3.22 3.08 -4.80
C GLY A 246 -4.25 3.63 -3.83
N ASN A 247 -3.93 4.74 -3.19
CA ASN A 247 -4.86 5.43 -2.31
C ASN A 247 -5.22 6.79 -2.90
N ILE A 248 -6.47 7.21 -2.70
CA ILE A 248 -6.94 8.52 -3.15
C ILE A 248 -7.23 9.37 -1.92
N ARG A 249 -6.89 10.66 -2.01
CA ARG A 249 -7.32 11.72 -1.11
C ARG A 249 -7.89 12.86 -1.90
N GLU A 250 -8.84 13.57 -1.31
CA GLU A 250 -9.22 14.88 -1.82
C GLU A 250 -8.39 15.94 -1.08
N ALA A 251 -7.84 16.89 -1.84
CA ALA A 251 -7.10 17.99 -1.28
C ALA A 251 -8.01 18.83 -0.36
N THR A 252 -7.67 18.92 0.93
CA THR A 252 -8.44 19.70 1.93
C THR A 252 -7.92 21.12 2.12
N LYS A 253 -6.75 21.42 1.56
CA LYS A 253 -6.06 22.71 1.56
C LYS A 253 -5.25 22.81 0.27
N GLU A 254 -4.65 23.97 0.03
CA GLU A 254 -3.70 24.11 -1.07
C GLU A 254 -2.43 23.27 -0.82
N TYR A 255 -1.99 22.51 -1.82
CA TYR A 255 -0.74 21.76 -1.81
C TYR A 255 0.18 22.25 -2.93
N VAL A 256 1.45 22.48 -2.62
CA VAL A 256 2.49 22.69 -3.63
C VAL A 256 3.19 21.37 -3.88
N ILE A 257 2.96 20.77 -5.06
CA ILE A 257 3.56 19.50 -5.47
C ILE A 257 4.33 19.74 -6.77
N PHE A 258 5.63 19.45 -6.79
CA PHE A 258 6.50 19.74 -7.95
C PHE A 258 6.40 21.19 -8.46
N GLY A 259 6.14 22.16 -7.57
CA GLY A 259 5.97 23.57 -7.93
C GLY A 259 4.60 23.92 -8.53
N TYR A 260 3.68 22.96 -8.64
CA TYR A 260 2.28 23.19 -9.02
C TYR A 260 1.43 23.46 -7.78
N SER A 261 0.60 24.52 -7.83
CA SER A 261 -0.37 24.80 -6.79
C SER A 261 -1.68 24.04 -7.03
N ILE A 262 -1.96 23.04 -6.19
CA ILE A 262 -3.15 22.18 -6.23
C ILE A 262 -4.19 22.72 -5.24
N PRO A 263 -5.33 23.23 -5.72
CA PRO A 263 -6.37 23.77 -4.85
C PRO A 263 -7.14 22.66 -4.11
N PRO A 264 -7.88 23.03 -3.04
CA PRO A 264 -8.82 22.12 -2.39
C PRO A 264 -9.86 21.53 -3.35
N GLY A 265 -10.35 20.32 -3.07
CA GLY A 265 -11.38 19.63 -3.85
C GLY A 265 -10.85 18.74 -4.98
N ILE A 266 -9.54 18.80 -5.29
CA ILE A 266 -8.92 17.97 -6.32
C ILE A 266 -8.53 16.60 -5.74
N GLY A 267 -8.85 15.52 -6.48
CA GLY A 267 -8.42 14.18 -6.12
C GLY A 267 -6.93 13.99 -6.37
N ILE A 268 -6.20 13.40 -5.41
CA ILE A 268 -4.80 13.03 -5.51
C ILE A 268 -4.71 11.52 -5.28
N SER A 269 -4.30 10.77 -6.30
CA SER A 269 -4.07 9.33 -6.28
C SER A 269 -2.58 9.03 -6.12
N PHE A 270 -2.23 8.29 -5.09
CA PHE A 270 -0.87 7.81 -4.83
C PHE A 270 -0.67 6.47 -5.52
N MET A 271 0.20 6.43 -6.53
CA MET A 271 0.37 5.28 -7.42
C MET A 271 1.33 4.24 -6.85
N HIS A 272 1.01 3.72 -5.65
CA HIS A 272 1.87 2.80 -4.91
C HIS A 272 2.26 1.54 -5.69
N GLN A 273 1.30 0.91 -6.37
CA GLN A 273 1.59 -0.29 -7.16
C GLN A 273 2.59 0.01 -8.27
N ALA A 274 2.40 1.10 -9.04
CA ALA A 274 3.30 1.47 -10.12
C ALA A 274 4.71 1.74 -9.58
N MET A 275 4.84 2.61 -8.57
CA MET A 275 6.14 2.88 -7.93
C MET A 275 6.80 1.60 -7.41
N SER A 276 6.03 0.71 -6.77
CA SER A 276 6.59 -0.53 -6.23
C SER A 276 7.07 -1.54 -7.27
N MET A 277 6.73 -1.31 -8.54
CA MET A 277 7.14 -2.12 -9.69
C MET A 277 8.30 -1.51 -10.48
N MET A 278 8.84 -0.36 -10.05
CA MET A 278 9.99 0.30 -10.67
C MET A 278 11.31 -0.23 -10.10
N GLU A 279 12.27 -0.53 -10.97
CA GLU A 279 13.60 -1.07 -10.61
C GLU A 279 14.39 -0.12 -9.70
N GLU A 280 14.19 1.20 -9.86
CA GLU A 280 14.83 2.24 -9.04
C GLU A 280 14.43 2.17 -7.56
N HIS A 281 13.28 1.58 -7.26
CA HIS A 281 12.78 1.42 -5.89
C HIS A 281 12.99 0.00 -5.39
N TYR A 282 12.68 -1.01 -6.21
CA TYR A 282 12.85 -2.42 -5.86
C TYR A 282 13.61 -3.14 -6.96
N PRO A 283 14.85 -3.59 -6.71
CA PRO A 283 15.57 -4.40 -7.68
C PRO A 283 14.83 -5.71 -7.96
N ARG A 284 14.78 -6.08 -9.24
CA ARG A 284 13.99 -7.21 -9.76
C ARG A 284 12.54 -7.16 -9.24
N PRO A 285 11.77 -6.12 -9.60
CA PRO A 285 10.48 -5.82 -9.00
C PRO A 285 9.39 -6.80 -9.43
N THR A 286 9.55 -7.51 -10.54
CA THR A 286 8.60 -8.52 -11.04
C THR A 286 8.84 -9.91 -10.46
N GLU A 287 10.01 -10.16 -9.85
CA GLU A 287 10.33 -11.44 -9.21
C GLU A 287 9.75 -11.53 -7.79
N PHE A 288 9.27 -12.72 -7.42
CA PHE A 288 8.81 -13.01 -6.07
C PHE A 288 9.99 -13.27 -5.12
N LEU A 289 10.44 -12.21 -4.44
CA LEU A 289 11.59 -12.25 -3.54
C LEU A 289 11.21 -11.89 -2.10
N PRO A 290 10.61 -12.81 -1.32
CA PRO A 290 10.37 -12.61 0.12
C PRO A 290 11.62 -12.18 0.88
N GLU A 291 12.79 -12.63 0.47
CA GLU A 291 14.09 -12.35 1.09
C GLU A 291 14.36 -10.84 1.24
N ARG A 292 13.81 -9.98 0.35
CA ARG A 292 13.98 -8.51 0.42
C ARG A 292 13.52 -7.90 1.76
N TRP A 293 12.59 -8.57 2.43
CA TRP A 293 12.02 -8.17 3.72
C TRP A 293 12.85 -8.65 4.93
N LEU A 294 13.87 -9.47 4.69
CA LEU A 294 14.66 -10.17 5.72
C LEU A 294 16.15 -9.84 5.68
N VAL A 295 16.69 -9.50 4.52
CA VAL A 295 18.10 -9.07 4.38
C VAL A 295 18.38 -7.81 5.21
N LYS A 296 19.65 -7.61 5.55
CA LYS A 296 20.10 -6.50 6.41
C LYS A 296 20.38 -5.24 5.60
N LYS A 297 20.40 -4.10 6.29
CA LYS A 297 20.84 -2.81 5.71
C LYS A 297 22.22 -2.96 5.09
N GLY A 298 22.37 -2.51 3.84
CA GLY A 298 23.59 -2.66 3.04
C GLY A 298 23.46 -3.71 1.93
N ASP A 299 22.50 -4.62 2.01
CA ASP A 299 22.15 -5.50 0.90
C ASP A 299 21.38 -4.73 -0.19
N PRO A 300 21.68 -4.90 -1.49
CA PRO A 300 20.93 -4.27 -2.58
C PRO A 300 19.43 -4.58 -2.55
N LEU A 301 19.03 -5.79 -2.12
CA LEU A 301 17.64 -6.20 -2.01
C LEU A 301 16.95 -5.68 -0.75
N TYR A 302 17.65 -4.97 0.14
CA TYR A 302 17.04 -4.49 1.37
C TYR A 302 15.86 -3.56 1.05
N HIS A 303 14.65 -3.99 1.45
CA HIS A 303 13.43 -3.21 1.23
C HIS A 303 13.49 -1.78 1.78
N GLY A 304 14.31 -1.53 2.80
CA GLY A 304 14.51 -0.19 3.37
C GLY A 304 15.37 0.74 2.51
N ASN A 305 15.91 0.26 1.39
CA ASN A 305 16.49 1.12 0.35
C ASN A 305 15.39 1.89 -0.40
N ALA A 306 14.19 1.33 -0.49
CA ALA A 306 13.01 2.00 -1.05
C ALA A 306 12.44 2.99 -0.04
N HIS A 307 11.92 4.12 -0.53
CA HIS A 307 11.19 5.05 0.32
C HIS A 307 9.90 4.37 0.87
N PRO A 308 9.53 4.54 2.16
CA PRO A 308 8.39 3.82 2.74
C PRO A 308 7.06 4.03 2.04
N PHE A 309 6.87 5.17 1.36
CA PHE A 309 5.64 5.49 0.63
C PHE A 309 5.55 4.89 -0.77
N VAL A 310 6.59 4.19 -1.24
CA VAL A 310 6.54 3.40 -2.47
C VAL A 310 5.50 2.29 -2.36
N ASN A 311 5.39 1.62 -1.21
CA ASN A 311 4.44 0.52 -1.00
C ASN A 311 3.62 0.72 0.29
N GLN A 312 2.31 0.93 0.15
CA GLN A 312 1.39 1.19 1.28
C GLN A 312 0.10 0.35 1.15
N PRO A 313 0.16 -0.99 1.28
CA PRO A 313 -0.97 -1.87 1.02
C PRO A 313 -2.14 -1.68 2.00
N PHE A 314 -1.87 -1.12 3.18
CA PHE A 314 -2.87 -0.78 4.20
C PHE A 314 -3.09 0.73 4.36
N GLY A 315 -2.50 1.54 3.48
CA GLY A 315 -2.51 3.00 3.55
C GLY A 315 -1.78 3.58 4.77
N PHE A 316 -1.82 4.91 4.85
CA PHE A 316 -1.11 5.71 5.85
C PHE A 316 -2.05 6.64 6.63
N GLY A 317 -1.63 7.03 7.84
CA GLY A 317 -2.29 8.06 8.65
C GLY A 317 -3.62 7.61 9.27
N VAL A 318 -4.49 8.58 9.57
CA VAL A 318 -5.77 8.35 10.26
C VAL A 318 -6.74 7.49 9.45
N ARG A 319 -6.58 7.45 8.12
CA ARG A 319 -7.36 6.62 7.18
C ARG A 319 -6.70 5.27 6.87
N SER A 320 -5.61 4.90 7.56
CA SER A 320 -5.03 3.56 7.45
C SER A 320 -6.05 2.47 7.81
N CYS A 321 -5.90 1.30 7.19
CA CYS A 321 -6.81 0.18 7.32
C CYS A 321 -7.00 -0.21 8.80
N ILE A 322 -8.24 -0.09 9.30
CA ILE A 322 -8.56 -0.46 10.69
C ILE A 322 -8.40 -1.96 10.91
N GLY A 323 -8.71 -2.76 9.89
CA GLY A 323 -8.72 -4.22 9.96
C GLY A 323 -7.35 -4.85 9.68
N ARG A 324 -6.27 -4.07 9.53
CA ARG A 324 -4.95 -4.57 9.14
C ARG A 324 -4.50 -5.76 9.99
N ARG A 325 -4.61 -5.66 11.32
CA ARG A 325 -4.14 -6.71 12.24
C ARG A 325 -4.92 -8.00 12.09
N ILE A 326 -6.23 -7.90 11.92
CA ILE A 326 -7.11 -9.06 11.72
C ILE A 326 -6.82 -9.67 10.35
N ALA A 327 -6.61 -8.85 9.32
CA ALA A 327 -6.35 -9.32 7.96
C ALA A 327 -5.02 -10.07 7.89
N GLU A 328 -3.98 -9.48 8.49
CA GLU A 328 -2.69 -10.16 8.63
C GLU A 328 -2.82 -11.47 9.41
N LEU A 329 -3.57 -11.51 10.52
CA LEU A 329 -3.78 -12.74 11.29
C LEU A 329 -4.46 -13.84 10.47
N GLU A 330 -5.55 -13.53 9.77
CA GLU A 330 -6.28 -14.48 8.93
C GLU A 330 -5.40 -15.01 7.80
N ILE A 331 -4.75 -14.11 7.06
CA ILE A 331 -3.87 -14.48 5.94
C ILE A 331 -2.73 -15.37 6.45
N TYR A 332 -2.06 -15.01 7.54
CA TYR A 332 -0.96 -15.79 8.10
C TYR A 332 -1.43 -17.16 8.60
N THR A 333 -2.58 -17.22 9.27
CA THR A 333 -3.11 -18.47 9.81
C THR A 333 -3.49 -19.43 8.69
N PHE A 334 -4.22 -18.93 7.69
CA PHE A 334 -4.67 -19.72 6.55
C PHE A 334 -3.49 -20.25 5.74
N LEU A 335 -2.57 -19.37 5.31
CA LEU A 335 -1.40 -19.78 4.53
C LEU A 335 -0.50 -20.74 5.31
N SER A 336 -0.32 -20.52 6.62
CA SER A 336 0.48 -21.42 7.45
C SER A 336 -0.11 -22.82 7.50
N ARG A 337 -1.43 -22.95 7.72
CA ARG A 337 -2.09 -24.26 7.75
C ARG A 337 -2.08 -24.93 6.39
N LEU A 338 -2.29 -24.17 5.33
CA LEU A 338 -2.32 -24.72 3.98
C LEU A 338 -0.94 -25.23 3.57
N ILE A 339 0.12 -24.43 3.71
CA ILE A 339 1.49 -24.83 3.35
C ILE A 339 2.03 -25.93 4.27
N GLN A 340 1.58 -25.99 5.53
CA GLN A 340 1.91 -27.10 6.43
C GLN A 340 1.44 -28.46 5.88
N ASN A 341 0.23 -28.51 5.29
CA ASN A 341 -0.39 -29.77 4.90
C ASN A 341 -0.27 -30.08 3.41
N PHE A 342 -0.14 -29.07 2.54
CA PHE A 342 -0.20 -29.25 1.10
C PHE A 342 0.94 -28.57 0.37
N ARG A 343 1.56 -29.30 -0.55
CA ARG A 343 2.37 -28.73 -1.62
C ARG A 343 1.44 -28.20 -2.71
N VAL A 344 1.54 -26.90 -2.96
CA VAL A 344 0.67 -26.19 -3.91
C VAL A 344 1.41 -25.97 -5.21
N GLU A 345 0.79 -26.32 -6.33
CA GLU A 345 1.30 -26.10 -7.68
C GLU A 345 0.27 -25.34 -8.52
N TRP A 346 0.72 -24.73 -9.62
CA TRP A 346 -0.10 -24.01 -10.57
C TRP A 346 0.13 -24.58 -11.98
N PHE A 347 -0.94 -24.95 -12.69
CA PHE A 347 -0.85 -25.54 -14.03
C PHE A 347 -1.44 -24.67 -15.15
N GLY A 348 -1.93 -23.48 -14.82
CA GLY A 348 -2.59 -22.59 -15.76
C GLY A 348 -1.67 -21.55 -16.41
N PRO A 349 -2.21 -20.74 -17.33
CA PRO A 349 -1.55 -19.51 -17.76
C PRO A 349 -1.35 -18.55 -16.57
N PRO A 350 -0.57 -17.46 -16.73
CA PRO A 350 -0.40 -16.47 -15.68
C PRO A 350 -1.76 -15.97 -15.14
N MET A 351 -1.85 -15.86 -13.81
CA MET A 351 -3.08 -15.47 -13.14
C MET A 351 -3.55 -14.08 -13.58
N GLN A 352 -4.81 -13.98 -13.98
CA GLN A 352 -5.40 -12.72 -14.41
C GLN A 352 -5.99 -11.96 -13.23
N THR A 353 -5.76 -10.65 -13.23
CA THR A 353 -6.33 -9.73 -12.26
C THR A 353 -7.20 -8.72 -12.99
N LYS A 354 -8.46 -8.59 -12.58
CA LYS A 354 -9.34 -7.53 -13.06
C LYS A 354 -9.11 -6.27 -12.22
N VAL A 355 -8.68 -5.21 -12.88
CA VAL A 355 -8.52 -3.90 -12.24
C VAL A 355 -9.87 -3.21 -12.12
N ALA A 356 -10.19 -2.75 -10.92
CA ALA A 356 -11.35 -1.92 -10.61
C ALA A 356 -11.01 -1.00 -9.42
N SER A 357 -12.00 -0.49 -8.68
CA SER A 357 -11.74 0.28 -7.46
C SER A 357 -10.92 -0.49 -6.42
N ILE A 358 -11.03 -1.82 -6.44
CA ILE A 358 -10.07 -2.76 -5.88
C ILE A 358 -9.81 -3.85 -6.93
N ASN A 359 -8.64 -4.45 -6.90
CA ASN A 359 -8.25 -5.53 -7.79
C ASN A 359 -8.86 -6.85 -7.32
N TYR A 360 -9.36 -7.63 -8.28
CA TYR A 360 -9.91 -8.96 -8.03
C TYR A 360 -9.20 -9.98 -8.90
N ILE A 361 -8.87 -11.12 -8.31
CA ILE A 361 -8.38 -12.26 -9.07
C ILE A 361 -9.56 -12.94 -9.73
N THR A 362 -9.43 -13.22 -11.02
CA THR A 362 -10.47 -13.88 -11.80
C THR A 362 -10.06 -15.32 -12.10
N GLY A 363 -11.02 -16.24 -12.00
CA GLY A 363 -10.81 -17.64 -12.35
C GLY A 363 -10.54 -17.84 -13.86
N PRO A 364 -10.12 -19.05 -14.26
CA PRO A 364 -10.05 -20.26 -13.44
C PRO A 364 -8.87 -20.28 -12.44
N HIS A 365 -9.12 -20.82 -11.24
CA HIS A 365 -8.10 -21.00 -10.20
C HIS A 365 -7.44 -22.38 -10.36
N ASN A 366 -6.42 -22.46 -11.20
CA ASN A 366 -5.72 -23.69 -11.60
C ASN A 366 -4.70 -24.18 -10.56
N PHE A 367 -5.10 -24.27 -9.30
CA PHE A 367 -4.27 -24.82 -8.23
C PHE A 367 -4.33 -26.35 -8.20
N ILE A 368 -3.20 -26.98 -7.91
CA ILE A 368 -3.09 -28.40 -7.55
C ILE A 368 -2.58 -28.46 -6.11
N PHE A 369 -3.29 -29.18 -5.24
CA PHE A 369 -2.88 -29.44 -3.87
C PHE A 369 -2.46 -30.90 -3.77
N LYS A 370 -1.19 -31.15 -3.46
CA LYS A 370 -0.65 -32.48 -3.18
C LYS A 370 -0.37 -32.58 -1.70
N ASP A 371 -0.65 -33.72 -1.09
CA ASP A 371 -0.25 -33.97 0.30
C ASP A 371 1.26 -33.79 0.43
N ALA A 372 1.68 -33.04 1.46
CA ALA A 372 3.07 -32.61 1.66
C ALA A 372 3.91 -33.57 2.50
#